data_AF-A0A7X5N372-F1
#
_entry.id   AF-A0A7X5N372-F1
#
_cell.length_a   1.000
_cell.length_b   1.000
_cell.length_c   1.000
_cell.angle_alpha   90.00
_cell.angle_beta   90.00
_cell.angle_gamma   90.00
#
_symmetry.space_group_name_H-M   'P 1'
#
loop_
_entity.id
_entity.type
_entity.pdbx_description
1 polymer ?
#
loop_
_entity_poly.entity_id
_entity_poly.type
_entity_poly.pdbx_seq_one_letter_code
_entity_poly.pdbx_strand_id
1 'polypeptide(L)'
;RKAGLTHALMVDAPNWGQDWKFYMRDNAAALLARDSRRNLIFSVHMYEVFGSDATVNNYLRAFRDKKLALVIGEFGGDHRGAHVDEAAIMRRARDYNVGYLGWSWSGNDSSTQSL
;
A
#
# COMPACT_ATOMS: atom_id res chain seq x y z
N ARG A 1 -9.95 -19.19 5.17
CA ARG A 1 -9.08 -20.27 5.70
C ARG A 1 -9.72 -21.67 5.71
N LYS A 2 -11.04 -21.82 5.90
CA LYS A 2 -11.71 -23.15 5.97
C LYS A 2 -11.45 -24.08 4.78
N ALA A 3 -11.18 -23.54 3.59
CA ALA A 3 -10.80 -24.30 2.39
C ALA A 3 -9.34 -24.82 2.40
N GLY A 4 -8.60 -24.72 3.51
CA GLY A 4 -7.23 -25.25 3.61
C GLY A 4 -6.11 -24.35 3.06
N LEU A 5 -6.40 -23.14 2.57
CA LEU A 5 -5.37 -22.23 2.02
C LEU A 5 -4.43 -21.69 3.11
N THR A 6 -3.15 -22.05 3.03
CA THR A 6 -2.12 -21.73 4.02
C THR A 6 -1.21 -20.56 3.68
N HIS A 7 -1.22 -20.11 2.41
CA HIS A 7 -0.47 -18.95 1.89
C HIS A 7 -0.69 -17.68 2.72
N ALA A 8 0.26 -16.75 2.65
CA ALA A 8 -0.02 -15.37 3.06
C ALA A 8 -1.13 -14.82 2.15
N LEU A 9 -2.06 -14.05 2.74
CA LEU A 9 -3.07 -13.34 1.96
C LEU A 9 -2.72 -11.86 1.97
N MET A 10 -2.55 -11.27 0.79
CA MET A 10 -2.42 -9.83 0.64
C MET A 10 -3.82 -9.23 0.52
N VAL A 11 -4.08 -8.16 1.28
CA VAL A 11 -5.38 -7.47 1.29
C VAL A 11 -5.15 -6.00 0.98
N ASP A 12 -5.69 -5.55 -0.15
CA ASP A 12 -5.61 -4.16 -0.57
C ASP A 12 -6.50 -3.26 0.28
N ALA A 13 -6.07 -2.02 0.42
CA ALA A 13 -6.84 -1.00 1.08
C ALA A 13 -8.13 -0.66 0.30
N PRO A 14 -9.18 -0.17 0.98
CA PRO A 14 -10.31 0.41 0.28
C PRO A 14 -9.91 1.69 -0.44
N ASN A 15 -10.88 2.35 -1.08
CA ASN A 15 -10.64 3.63 -1.73
C ASN A 15 -9.62 3.51 -2.88
N TRP A 16 -9.83 2.51 -3.75
CA TRP A 16 -8.92 2.18 -4.85
C TRP A 16 -7.47 1.96 -4.37
N GLY A 17 -7.30 1.30 -3.22
CA GLY A 17 -5.99 1.04 -2.63
C GLY A 17 -5.33 2.24 -1.93
N GLN A 18 -5.79 3.48 -2.16
CA GLN A 18 -5.14 4.67 -1.62
C GLN A 18 -5.50 4.97 -0.16
N ASP A 19 -6.55 4.35 0.38
CA ASP A 19 -6.97 4.47 1.78
C ASP A 19 -7.07 5.91 2.29
N TRP A 20 -7.55 6.86 1.47
CA TRP A 20 -7.62 8.29 1.84
C TRP A 20 -8.55 8.58 3.04
N LYS A 21 -9.36 7.59 3.46
CA LYS A 21 -10.19 7.62 4.68
C LYS A 21 -9.57 6.86 5.87
N PHE A 22 -8.38 6.29 5.70
CA PHE A 22 -7.63 5.54 6.71
C PHE A 22 -8.37 4.33 7.31
N TYR A 23 -9.29 3.73 6.56
CA TYR A 23 -10.02 2.56 7.03
C TYR A 23 -9.09 1.38 7.24
N MET A 24 -8.22 1.07 6.28
CA MET A 24 -7.24 0.00 6.45
C MET A 24 -6.21 0.40 7.51
N ARG A 25 -5.63 1.60 7.42
CA ARG A 25 -4.65 2.11 8.38
C ARG A 25 -5.11 1.90 9.82
N ASP A 26 -6.36 2.22 10.13
CA ASP A 26 -6.84 2.23 11.52
C ASP A 26 -7.45 0.89 11.96
N ASN A 27 -7.88 0.03 11.02
CA ASN A 27 -8.60 -1.22 11.34
C ASN A 27 -7.88 -2.52 10.95
N ALA A 28 -6.71 -2.45 10.29
CA ALA A 28 -5.96 -3.63 9.82
C ALA A 28 -5.69 -4.68 10.93
N ALA A 29 -5.38 -4.24 12.15
CA ALA A 29 -5.17 -5.13 13.29
C ALA A 29 -6.40 -6.01 13.60
N ALA A 30 -7.61 -5.45 13.46
CA ALA A 30 -8.85 -6.20 13.66
C ALA A 30 -9.05 -7.27 12.58
N LEU A 31 -8.62 -7.02 11.34
CA LEU A 31 -8.68 -8.00 10.27
C LEU A 31 -7.66 -9.13 10.47
N LEU A 32 -6.42 -8.79 10.86
CA LEU A 32 -5.41 -9.79 11.23
C LEU A 32 -5.92 -10.67 12.38
N ALA A 33 -6.60 -10.08 13.36
CA ALA A 33 -7.22 -10.79 14.49
C ALA A 33 -8.35 -11.76 14.08
N ARG A 34 -8.89 -11.66 12.86
CA ARG A 34 -9.88 -12.61 12.31
C ARG A 34 -9.25 -13.73 11.49
N ASP A 35 -8.01 -13.58 11.01
CA ASP A 35 -7.30 -14.66 10.35
C ASP A 35 -6.77 -15.66 11.38
N SER A 36 -7.32 -16.88 11.39
CA SER A 36 -6.89 -17.95 12.30
C SER A 36 -5.42 -18.34 12.15
N ARG A 37 -4.79 -18.02 11.01
CA ARG A 37 -3.35 -18.25 10.78
C ARG A 37 -2.48 -17.04 11.12
N ARG A 38 -3.06 -15.87 11.42
CA ARG A 38 -2.35 -14.59 11.61
C ARG A 38 -1.35 -14.31 10.47
N ASN A 39 -1.70 -14.64 9.24
CA ASN A 39 -0.82 -14.62 8.07
C ASN A 39 -1.41 -13.73 6.97
N LEU A 40 -1.62 -12.45 7.30
CA LEU A 40 -2.06 -11.43 6.38
C LEU A 40 -0.93 -10.43 6.11
N ILE A 41 -0.87 -9.95 4.87
CA ILE A 41 -0.08 -8.81 4.43
C ILE A 41 -1.07 -7.74 3.98
N PHE A 42 -0.87 -6.48 4.37
CA PHE A 42 -1.69 -5.37 3.90
C PHE A 42 -1.01 -4.69 2.72
N SER A 43 -1.80 -4.16 1.78
CA SER A 43 -1.30 -3.51 0.58
C SER A 43 -1.94 -2.13 0.41
N VAL A 44 -1.10 -1.10 0.27
CA VAL A 44 -1.52 0.27 -0.04
C VAL A 44 -1.03 0.63 -1.43
N HIS A 45 -1.88 1.30 -2.21
CA HIS A 45 -1.57 1.77 -3.56
C HIS A 45 -1.31 3.27 -3.45
N MET A 46 -0.06 3.69 -3.64
CA MET A 46 0.35 5.06 -3.41
C MET A 46 0.35 5.86 -4.73
N TYR A 47 -0.78 6.51 -5.01
CA TYR A 47 -0.93 7.49 -6.10
C TYR A 47 -1.05 8.91 -5.55
N GLU A 48 -1.92 9.76 -6.10
CA GLU A 48 -1.97 11.22 -5.86
C GLU A 48 -2.27 11.60 -4.41
N VAL A 49 -2.86 10.69 -3.62
CA VAL A 49 -3.03 10.88 -2.17
C VAL A 49 -1.67 10.98 -1.45
N PHE A 50 -0.61 10.45 -2.05
CA PHE A 50 0.74 10.35 -1.50
C PHE A 50 1.73 11.28 -2.22
N GLY A 51 1.29 12.47 -2.61
CA GLY A 51 2.13 13.51 -3.27
C GLY A 51 3.14 14.23 -2.37
N SER A 52 3.50 13.68 -1.19
CA SER A 52 4.54 14.26 -0.33
C SER A 52 5.19 13.24 0.61
N ASP A 53 6.46 13.48 0.97
CA ASP A 53 7.16 12.71 2.00
C ASP A 53 6.37 12.60 3.31
N ALA A 54 5.69 13.67 3.74
CA ALA A 54 4.90 13.65 4.96
C ALA A 54 3.74 12.65 4.89
N THR A 55 2.99 12.62 3.78
CA THR A 55 1.90 11.67 3.57
C THR A 55 2.38 10.22 3.52
N VAL A 56 3.48 9.96 2.80
CA VAL A 56 4.12 8.64 2.70
C VAL A 56 4.61 8.18 4.07
N ASN A 57 5.42 9.00 4.74
CA ASN A 57 6.05 8.70 6.02
C ASN A 57 5.00 8.43 7.10
N ASN A 58 3.95 9.23 7.17
CA ASN A 58 2.89 9.05 8.17
C ASN A 58 2.14 7.73 7.99
N TYR A 59 1.88 7.32 6.75
CA TYR A 59 1.19 6.05 6.48
C TYR A 59 2.06 4.85 6.81
N LEU A 60 3.31 4.82 6.33
CA LEU A 60 4.24 3.71 6.60
C LEU A 60 4.57 3.60 8.10
N ARG A 61 4.80 4.73 8.78
CA ARG A 61 5.02 4.76 10.24
C ARG A 61 3.84 4.16 10.99
N ALA A 62 2.60 4.46 10.60
CA ALA A 62 1.42 3.92 11.28
C ALA A 62 1.36 2.38 11.25
N PHE A 63 1.77 1.74 10.15
CA PHE A 63 1.86 0.27 10.07
C PHE A 63 3.05 -0.28 10.84
N ARG A 64 4.20 0.42 10.77
CA ARG A 64 5.41 0.08 11.55
C ARG A 64 5.11 0.06 13.05
N ASP A 65 4.47 1.09 13.57
CA ASP A 65 4.16 1.24 15.00
C ASP A 65 3.17 0.16 15.46
N LYS A 66 2.20 -0.21 14.62
CA LYS A 66 1.25 -1.31 14.85
C LYS A 66 1.86 -2.70 14.65
N LYS A 67 3.12 -2.79 14.18
CA LYS A 67 3.82 -4.04 13.85
C LYS A 67 3.04 -4.91 12.84
N LEU A 68 2.41 -4.28 11.85
CA LEU A 68 1.66 -4.97 10.80
C LEU A 68 2.50 -5.03 9.51
N ALA A 69 2.44 -6.17 8.82
CA ALA A 69 3.11 -6.33 7.54
C ALA A 69 2.42 -5.49 6.46
N LEU A 70 3.18 -4.63 5.78
CA LEU A 70 2.70 -3.76 4.71
C LEU A 70 3.57 -3.94 3.46
N VAL A 71 2.94 -3.85 2.30
CA VAL A 71 3.56 -3.68 0.99
C VAL A 71 2.94 -2.44 0.33
N ILE A 72 3.75 -1.67 -0.40
CA ILE A 72 3.24 -0.67 -1.34
C ILE A 72 2.96 -1.43 -2.64
N GLY A 73 1.72 -1.90 -2.80
CA GLY A 73 1.33 -2.84 -3.86
C GLY A 73 1.34 -2.22 -5.26
N GLU A 74 1.14 -0.91 -5.33
CA GLU A 74 1.20 -0.11 -6.55
C GLU A 74 1.70 1.29 -6.20
N PHE A 75 2.44 1.91 -7.11
CA PHE A 75 2.73 3.35 -7.11
C PHE A 75 3.19 3.80 -8.50
N GLY A 76 3.12 5.10 -8.77
CA GLY A 76 3.66 5.76 -9.96
C GLY A 76 4.35 7.08 -9.60
N GLY A 77 4.84 7.82 -10.61
CA GLY A 77 5.39 9.19 -10.43
C GLY A 77 4.34 10.31 -10.57
N ASP A 78 3.21 10.00 -11.20
CA ASP A 78 2.02 10.82 -11.23
C ASP A 78 0.79 9.90 -11.27
N HIS A 79 -0.43 10.45 -11.15
CA HIS A 79 -1.65 9.75 -11.49
C HIS A 79 -2.66 10.76 -12.05
N ARG A 80 -3.03 10.58 -13.33
CA ARG A 80 -3.94 11.48 -14.07
C ARG A 80 -3.46 12.95 -14.06
N GLY A 81 -2.13 13.14 -14.12
CA GLY A 81 -1.51 14.47 -14.10
C GLY A 81 -1.31 15.10 -12.72
N ALA A 82 -1.70 14.43 -11.64
CA ALA A 82 -1.39 14.85 -10.28
C ALA A 82 -0.10 14.19 -9.79
N HIS A 83 0.78 14.95 -9.11
CA HIS A 83 2.06 14.47 -8.62
C HIS A 83 1.92 13.38 -7.54
N VAL A 84 2.80 12.37 -7.62
CA VAL A 84 3.03 11.35 -6.60
C VAL A 84 4.49 11.43 -6.18
N ASP A 85 4.81 11.38 -4.89
CA ASP A 85 6.21 11.50 -4.42
C ASP A 85 6.90 10.13 -4.42
N GLU A 86 7.16 9.59 -5.62
CA GLU A 86 7.79 8.28 -5.83
C GLU A 86 9.17 8.19 -5.19
N ALA A 87 9.91 9.30 -5.17
CA ALA A 87 11.20 9.39 -4.50
C ALA A 87 11.07 9.19 -2.97
N ALA A 88 10.06 9.79 -2.33
CA ALA A 88 9.77 9.52 -0.93
C ALA A 88 9.25 8.11 -0.70
N ILE A 89 8.38 7.59 -1.57
CA ILE A 89 7.87 6.20 -1.50
C ILE A 89 9.05 5.22 -1.43
N MET A 90 9.97 5.28 -2.40
CA MET A 90 11.12 4.36 -2.45
C MET A 90 12.10 4.57 -1.29
N ARG A 91 12.34 5.83 -0.88
CA ARG A 91 13.24 6.14 0.25
C ARG A 91 12.66 5.61 1.57
N ARG A 92 11.42 5.94 1.88
CA ARG A 92 10.75 5.53 3.12
C ARG A 92 10.47 4.04 3.17
N ALA A 93 10.19 3.41 2.02
CA ALA A 93 10.10 1.96 1.95
C ALA A 93 11.39 1.28 2.40
N ARG A 94 12.57 1.81 2.02
CA ARG A 94 13.86 1.33 2.56
C ARG A 94 14.00 1.60 4.06
N ASP A 95 13.70 2.83 4.50
CA ASP A 95 13.80 3.21 5.92
C ASP A 95 12.97 2.30 6.84
N TYR A 96 11.77 1.91 6.39
CA TYR A 96 10.83 1.08 7.15
C TYR A 96 10.88 -0.41 6.83
N ASN A 97 11.75 -0.84 5.90
CA ASN A 97 11.83 -2.21 5.39
C ASN A 97 10.47 -2.74 4.88
N VAL A 98 9.85 -1.95 4.00
CA VAL A 98 8.57 -2.24 3.32
C VAL A 98 8.85 -2.57 1.86
N GLY A 99 8.26 -3.65 1.34
CA GLY A 99 8.33 -3.99 -0.08
C GLY A 99 7.50 -3.03 -0.93
N TYR A 100 7.88 -2.82 -2.19
CA TYR A 100 7.13 -2.02 -3.15
C TYR A 100 7.12 -2.66 -4.53
N LEU A 101 6.06 -2.39 -5.30
CA LEU A 101 5.87 -2.86 -6.67
C LEU A 101 5.45 -1.66 -7.53
N GLY A 102 6.29 -1.28 -8.50
CA GLY A 102 5.97 -0.20 -9.44
C GLY A 102 4.86 -0.64 -10.39
N TRP A 103 3.85 0.21 -10.56
CA TRP A 103 2.79 -0.01 -11.52
C TRP A 103 3.09 0.80 -12.78
N SER A 104 3.34 0.22 -13.95
CA SER A 104 3.29 -1.20 -14.31
C SER A 104 4.41 -1.57 -15.30
N TRP A 105 4.46 -2.83 -15.76
CA TRP A 105 5.43 -3.20 -16.78
C TRP A 105 5.16 -2.52 -18.13
N SER A 106 3.92 -2.56 -18.62
CA SER A 106 3.48 -1.94 -19.88
C SER A 106 1.96 -2.11 -20.07
N GLY A 107 1.38 -1.39 -21.03
CA GLY A 107 0.00 -1.62 -21.50
C GLY A 107 -1.08 -0.79 -20.81
N ASN A 108 -0.71 0.25 -20.07
CA ASN A 108 -1.65 1.25 -19.55
C ASN A 108 -2.38 1.97 -20.70
N ASP A 109 -3.62 2.42 -20.44
CA ASP A 109 -4.38 3.20 -21.40
C ASP A 109 -3.91 4.67 -21.45
N SER A 110 -4.52 5.49 -22.33
CA SER A 110 -4.13 6.89 -22.50
C SER A 110 -4.30 7.76 -21.25
N SER A 111 -5.14 7.36 -20.30
CA SER A 111 -5.37 8.10 -19.06
C SER A 111 -4.32 7.84 -17.98
N THR A 112 -3.55 6.76 -18.12
CA THR A 112 -2.52 6.32 -17.16
C THR A 112 -1.21 5.97 -17.83
N GLN A 113 -0.96 6.49 -19.04
CA GLN A 113 0.22 6.14 -19.84
C GLN A 113 1.56 6.48 -19.16
N SER A 114 1.56 7.45 -18.24
CA SER A 114 2.75 7.87 -17.50
C SER A 114 3.06 7.00 -16.27
N LEU A 115 2.18 6.05 -15.94
CA LEU A 115 2.42 4.99 -14.94
C LEU A 115 3.32 3.88 -15.51
#